data_AF-A0A5Q5BNA0-F1
#
_entry.id   AF-A0A5Q5BNA0-F1
#
_cell.length_a   1.000
_cell.length_b   1.000
_cell.length_c   1.000
_cell.angle_alpha   90.00
_cell.angle_beta   90.00
_cell.angle_gamma   90.00
#
_symmetry.space_group_name_H-M   'P 1'
#
loop_
_entity.id
_entity.type
_entity.pdbx_description
1 polymer ?
#
loop_
_entity_poly.entity_id
_entity_poly.type
_entity_poly.pdbx_seq_one_letter_code
_entity_poly.pdbx_strand_id
1 'polypeptide(L)'
;MPFYWTEAHHTDDYSRGGRTDIDDLTLACQPANLLIEKTGWTTQRPGNGRTQWTPPEDHDTGQPRINNHFHPHRYLTDKSEGDDESD
;
A
#
# COMPACT_ATOMS: atom_id res chain seq x y z
N MET A 1 11.25 -2.35 4.02
CA MET A 1 11.17 -3.83 4.13
C MET A 1 11.53 -4.44 2.79
N PRO A 2 12.56 -5.30 2.70
CA PRO A 2 12.86 -6.06 1.48
C PRO A 2 11.75 -7.07 1.15
N PHE A 3 11.56 -7.40 -0.14
CA PHE A 3 10.51 -8.33 -0.61
C PHE A 3 10.52 -9.69 0.12
N TYR A 4 11.69 -10.28 0.34
CA TYR A 4 11.81 -11.60 1.00
C TYR A 4 11.38 -11.62 2.47
N TRP A 5 11.11 -10.47 3.09
CA TRP A 5 10.60 -10.34 4.46
C TRP A 5 9.17 -9.80 4.49
N THR A 6 8.41 -10.08 3.43
CA THR A 6 7.00 -9.70 3.32
C THR A 6 6.11 -10.93 3.17
N GLU A 7 4.86 -10.76 3.58
CA GLU A 7 3.76 -11.70 3.36
C GLU A 7 2.77 -11.09 2.35
N ALA A 8 2.01 -11.95 1.68
CA ALA A 8 0.85 -11.51 0.90
C ALA A 8 -0.20 -10.97 1.88
N HIS A 9 -0.52 -9.69 1.73
CA HIS A 9 -1.52 -8.96 2.48
C HIS A 9 -2.73 -8.72 1.58
N HIS A 10 -3.89 -9.19 2.02
CA HIS A 10 -5.15 -8.91 1.35
C HIS A 10 -5.62 -7.49 1.67
N THR A 11 -6.07 -6.77 0.64
CA THR A 11 -6.68 -5.44 0.79
C THR A 11 -7.99 -5.49 1.59
N ASP A 12 -8.80 -6.52 1.34
CA ASP A 12 -9.91 -6.95 2.19
C ASP A 12 -9.51 -8.20 2.97
N ASP A 13 -9.70 -8.22 4.29
CA ASP A 13 -9.22 -9.34 5.10
C ASP A 13 -9.72 -10.69 4.60
N TYR A 14 -8.80 -11.67 4.51
CA TYR A 14 -9.13 -13.04 4.13
C TYR A 14 -10.22 -13.64 5.03
N SER A 15 -10.17 -13.32 6.33
CA SER A 15 -11.15 -13.76 7.34
C SER A 15 -12.59 -13.27 7.04
N ARG A 16 -12.73 -12.19 6.26
CA ARG A 16 -14.00 -11.58 5.84
C ARG A 16 -14.39 -11.93 4.40
N GLY A 17 -13.71 -12.90 3.78
CA GLY A 17 -13.96 -13.33 2.41
C GLY A 17 -13.14 -12.58 1.35
N GLY A 18 -12.06 -11.91 1.76
CA GLY A 18 -11.11 -11.28 0.85
C GLY A 18 -10.58 -12.26 -0.20
N ARG A 19 -10.47 -11.80 -1.44
CA ARG A 19 -10.05 -12.61 -2.58
C ARG A 19 -8.53 -12.76 -2.64
N THR A 20 -8.06 -13.92 -3.04
CA THR A 20 -6.64 -14.19 -3.30
C THR A 20 -6.33 -13.97 -4.77
N ASP A 21 -6.55 -12.75 -5.25
CA ASP A 21 -6.30 -12.34 -6.64
C ASP A 21 -5.17 -11.31 -6.69
N ILE A 22 -4.41 -11.29 -7.80
CA ILE A 22 -3.24 -10.40 -7.92
C ILE A 22 -3.58 -8.92 -7.78
N ASP A 23 -4.82 -8.55 -8.13
CA ASP A 23 -5.32 -7.19 -8.02
C ASP A 23 -5.66 -6.80 -6.58
N ASP A 24 -6.01 -7.78 -5.75
CA ASP A 24 -6.50 -7.61 -4.37
C ASP A 24 -5.43 -7.86 -3.29
N LEU A 25 -4.20 -8.21 -3.72
CA LEU A 25 -3.06 -8.52 -2.85
C LEU A 25 -1.94 -7.47 -2.96
N THR A 26 -1.27 -7.21 -1.85
CA THR A 26 -0.03 -6.43 -1.78
C THR A 26 0.96 -7.10 -0.83
N LEU A 27 2.16 -6.54 -0.69
CA LEU A 27 3.16 -7.01 0.25
C LEU A 27 3.19 -6.14 1.50
N ALA A 28 3.20 -6.79 2.66
CA ALA A 28 3.39 -6.14 3.96
C ALA A 28 4.36 -6.96 4.82
N CYS A 29 5.07 -6.34 5.76
CA CYS A 29 5.79 -7.14 6.76
C CYS A 29 4.80 -7.81 7.71
N GLN A 30 5.18 -8.97 8.24
CA GLN A 30 4.31 -9.77 9.11
C GLN A 30 3.68 -8.96 10.28
N PRO A 31 4.41 -8.10 11.04
CA PRO A 31 3.79 -7.33 12.10
C PRO A 31 2.70 -6.37 11.60
N ALA A 32 2.93 -5.70 10.46
CA ALA A 32 1.95 -4.79 9.89
C ALA A 32 0.74 -5.54 9.32
N ASN A 33 0.98 -6.68 8.66
CA ASN A 33 -0.07 -7.56 8.13
C ASN A 33 -1.02 -8.04 9.24
N LEU A 34 -0.48 -8.41 10.40
CA LEU A 34 -1.27 -8.87 11.55
C LEU A 34 -2.04 -7.74 12.26
N LEU A 35 -1.53 -6.51 12.19
CA LEU A 35 -2.11 -5.37 12.92
C LEU A 35 -3.21 -4.65 12.14
N ILE A 36 -3.33 -4.89 10.83
CA ILE A 36 -4.27 -4.18 9.96
C ILE A 36 -5.72 -4.30 10.47
N GLU A 37 -6.13 -5.50 10.89
CA GLU A 37 -7.48 -5.79 11.40
C GLU A 37 -7.83 -5.02 12.69
N LYS A 38 -6.82 -4.51 13.41
CA LYS A 38 -6.98 -3.95 14.77
C LYS A 38 -6.67 -2.46 14.88
N THR A 39 -6.14 -1.85 13.83
CA THR A 39 -5.56 -0.50 13.91
C THR A 39 -6.34 0.55 13.13
N GLY A 40 -7.39 0.17 12.40
CA GLY A 40 -8.19 1.10 11.60
C GLY A 40 -7.49 1.61 10.34
N TRP A 41 -6.28 1.11 10.05
CA TRP A 41 -5.63 1.32 8.77
C TRP A 41 -6.40 0.59 7.67
N THR A 42 -6.44 1.18 6.49
CA THR A 42 -7.07 0.57 5.30
C THR A 42 -6.08 0.51 4.15
N THR A 43 -6.18 -0.54 3.36
CA THR A 43 -5.29 -0.82 2.23
C THR A 43 -6.11 -0.85 0.95
N GLN A 44 -5.62 -0.19 -0.11
CA GLN A 44 -6.30 -0.15 -1.40
C GLN A 44 -5.32 -0.32 -2.56
N ARG A 45 -5.76 -1.01 -3.62
CA ARG A 45 -5.06 -1.08 -4.91
C ARG A 45 -5.99 -0.57 -6.02
N PRO A 46 -5.88 0.71 -6.43
CA PRO A 46 -6.83 1.33 -7.36
C PRO A 46 -6.60 0.95 -8.84
N GLY A 47 -5.85 -0.12 -9.13
CA GLY A 47 -5.59 -0.59 -10.49
C GLY A 47 -4.42 0.08 -11.23
N ASN A 48 -3.74 1.07 -10.65
CA ASN A 48 -2.55 1.70 -11.24
C ASN A 48 -1.21 1.02 -10.83
N GLY A 49 -1.27 -0.24 -10.40
CA GLY A 49 -0.12 -1.00 -9.90
C GLY A 49 0.42 -0.54 -8.53
N ARG A 50 -0.13 0.53 -7.93
CA ARG A 50 0.32 1.05 -6.63
C ARG A 50 -0.56 0.54 -5.49
N THR A 51 0.06 0.40 -4.32
CA THR A 51 -0.65 0.14 -3.06
C THR A 51 -0.73 1.44 -2.26
N GLN A 52 -1.93 1.73 -1.78
CA GLN A 52 -2.22 2.87 -0.91
C GLN A 52 -2.55 2.37 0.50
N TRP A 53 -2.00 3.06 1.50
CA TRP A 53 -2.27 2.84 2.92
C TRP A 53 -2.86 4.12 3.48
N THR A 54 -4.08 4.03 4.01
CA THR A 54 -4.78 5.16 4.62
C THR A 54 -4.83 4.93 6.13
N PRO A 55 -4.32 5.88 6.94
CA PRO A 55 -4.38 5.79 8.40
C PRO A 55 -5.83 5.93 8.92
N PRO A 56 -6.10 5.54 10.17
CA PRO A 56 -7.29 6.01 10.87
C PRO A 56 -7.28 7.54 11.04
N GLU A 57 -8.46 8.13 11.24
CA GLU A 57 -8.70 9.58 11.20
C GLU A 57 -7.82 10.37 12.19
N ASP A 58 -7.60 9.84 13.38
CA ASP A 58 -6.77 10.45 14.43
C ASP A 58 -5.26 10.43 14.12
N HIS A 59 -4.84 9.59 13.17
CA HIS A 59 -3.48 9.48 12.68
C HIS A 59 -3.31 10.07 11.26
N ASP A 60 -4.34 10.68 10.69
CA ASP A 60 -4.26 11.33 9.38
C ASP A 60 -3.79 12.78 9.49
N THR A 61 -2.52 13.01 9.19
CA THR A 61 -1.88 14.33 9.17
C THR A 61 -1.65 14.85 7.75
N GLY A 62 -2.27 14.24 6.74
CA GLY A 62 -2.04 14.58 5.33
C GLY A 62 -0.78 13.92 4.73
N GLN A 63 -0.23 12.90 5.39
CA GLN A 63 0.92 12.15 4.87
C GLN A 63 0.61 11.41 3.56
N PRO A 64 1.61 11.14 2.72
CA PRO A 64 1.42 10.36 1.49
C PRO A 64 0.80 8.98 1.76
N ARG A 65 -0.16 8.58 0.93
CA ARG A 65 -0.76 7.23 0.99
C ARG A 65 0.11 6.16 0.37
N ILE A 66 1.09 6.55 -0.44
CA ILE A 66 1.96 5.63 -1.16
C ILE A 66 3.37 5.70 -0.58
N ASN A 67 3.95 4.53 -0.31
CA ASN A 67 5.32 4.41 0.14
C ASN A 67 6.30 4.59 -1.05
N ASN A 68 7.08 5.68 -1.04
CA ASN A 68 8.15 5.91 -2.02
C ASN A 68 9.56 5.69 -1.42
N HIS A 69 9.72 4.91 -0.35
CA HIS A 69 11.02 4.72 0.33
C HIS A 69 12.14 4.25 -0.62
N PHE A 70 11.81 3.38 -1.59
CA PHE A 70 12.76 2.90 -2.61
C PHE A 70 12.76 3.73 -3.90
N HIS A 71 11.93 4.76 -3.98
CA HIS A 71 11.86 5.70 -5.11
C HIS A 71 11.78 7.14 -4.60
N PRO A 72 12.75 7.61 -3.79
CA PRO A 72 12.67 8.91 -3.13
C PRO A 72 12.66 10.09 -4.12
N HIS A 73 13.16 9.90 -5.34
CA HIS A 73 13.09 10.89 -6.42
C HIS A 73 11.65 11.34 -6.73
N ARG A 74 10.65 10.50 -6.46
CA ARG A 74 9.22 10.83 -6.65
C ARG A 74 8.69 11.89 -5.69
N TYR A 75 9.43 12.22 -4.63
CA TYR A 75 9.13 13.36 -3.77
C TYR A 75 9.76 14.66 -4.27
N LEU A 76 10.72 14.56 -5.20
CA LEU A 76 11.55 15.68 -5.68
C LEU A 76 11.13 16.17 -7.05
N THR A 77 10.38 15.37 -7.81
CA THR A 77 9.81 15.77 -9.09
C THR A 77 8.51 16.54 -8.87
N ASP A 78 8.42 17.73 -9.46
CA ASP A 78 7.19 18.52 -9.48
C ASP A 78 6.09 17.71 -10.17
N LYS A 79 4.83 17.85 -9.73
CA LYS A 79 3.68 17.05 -10.18
C LYS A 79 3.29 17.25 -11.66
N SER A 80 4.16 17.86 -12.48
CA SER A 80 3.83 18.39 -13.81
C SER A 80 4.40 17.63 -14.99
N GLU A 81 5.02 16.46 -14.84
CA GLU A 81 5.40 15.65 -16.01
C GLU A 81 4.91 14.21 -15.85
N GLY A 82 4.19 13.76 -16.89
CA GLY A 82 3.32 12.60 -16.90
C GLY A 82 4.03 11.26 -16.86
N ASP A 83 3.21 10.25 -16.63
CA ASP A 83 3.45 8.81 -16.78
C ASP A 83 4.79 8.44 -17.41
N ASP A 84 5.73 8.03 -16.55
CA ASP A 84 6.89 7.25 -16.96
C ASP A 84 6.42 5.97 -17.66
N GLU A 85 7.01 5.75 -18.82
CA GLU A 85 6.61 4.84 -19.87
C GLU A 85 6.31 3.40 -19.43
N SER A 86 5.30 2.83 -20.09
CA SER A 86 5.02 1.40 -20.18
C SER A 86 6.18 0.63 -20.81
N ASP A 87 6.62 -0.44 -20.16
CA ASP A 87 7.27 -1.61 -20.78
C ASP A 87 6.33 -2.83 -20.66
#